data_AF-A0A378MYT5-F1
#
_entry.id   AF-A0A378MYT5-F1
#
_cell.length_a   1.000
_cell.length_b   1.000
_cell.length_c   1.000
_cell.angle_alpha   90.00
_cell.angle_beta   90.00
_cell.angle_gamma   90.00
#
_symmetry.space_group_name_H-M   'P 1'
#
loop_
_entity.id
_entity.type
_entity.pdbx_description
1 polymer ?
#
loop_
_entity_poly.entity_id
_entity_poly.type
_entity_poly.pdbx_seq_one_letter_code
_entity_poly.pdbx_strand_id
1 'polypeptide(L)' 'MNTQHRTELLQNALTERILILDGAMGTMIQKYKLTESDFRGERFKNSTIDLKGNNDLLTLTSHS' A
#
# COMPACT_ATOMS: atom_id res chain seq x y z
N MET A 1 15.95 0.08 16.36
CA MET A 1 15.91 1.39 15.67
C MET A 1 14.81 2.22 16.30
N ASN A 2 15.18 3.37 16.86
CA ASN A 2 14.43 4.09 17.87
C ASN A 2 13.43 5.08 17.23
N THR A 3 12.15 4.99 17.57
CA THR A 3 11.04 5.80 17.00
C THR A 3 11.31 7.30 17.05
N GLN A 4 12.06 7.75 18.06
CA GLN A 4 12.41 9.15 18.28
C GLN A 4 13.16 9.80 17.10
N HIS A 5 14.03 9.03 16.42
CA HIS A 5 14.81 9.53 15.30
C HIS A 5 13.96 9.79 14.04
N ARG A 6 12.86 9.03 13.85
CA ARG A 6 11.97 9.21 12.69
C ARG A 6 11.15 10.49 12.79
N THR A 7 10.72 10.83 14.01
CA THR A 7 9.94 12.04 14.25
C THR A 7 10.76 13.30 13.97
N GLU A 8 12.01 13.33 14.42
CA GLU A 8 12.94 14.43 14.16
C GLU A 8 13.17 14.65 12.66
N LEU A 9 13.36 13.58 11.89
CA LEU A 9 13.51 13.66 10.43
C LEU A 9 12.27 14.27 9.75
N LEU A 10 11.07 13.92 10.18
CA LEU A 10 9.83 14.47 9.64
C LEU A 10 9.67 15.95 10.00
N GLN A 11 10.00 16.34 11.23
CA GLN A 11 9.94 17.74 11.67
C GLN A 11 10.95 18.62 10.92
N ASN A 12 12.17 18.13 10.71
CA ASN A 12 13.17 18.83 9.90
C ASN A 12 12.68 19.00 8.46
N ALA A 13 12.14 17.93 7.86
CA ALA A 13 11.63 17.98 6.50
C ALA A 13 10.44 18.95 6.33
N LEU A 14 9.54 19.05 7.32
CA LEU A 14 8.44 20.01 7.34
C LEU A 14 8.92 21.48 7.38
N THR A 15 10.09 21.73 7.97
CA THR A 15 10.68 23.07 8.05
C THR A 15 11.32 23.49 6.73
N GLU A 16 11.90 22.54 5.99
CA GLU A 16 12.58 22.79 4.72
C GLU A 16 11.64 22.80 3.51
N ARG A 17 10.53 22.07 3.56
CA ARG A 17 9.62 21.88 2.42
C ARG A 17 8.21 21.49 2.84
N ILE A 18 7.26 21.75 1.95
CA ILE A 18 5.89 21.25 2.08
C ILE A 18 5.91 19.73 1.87
N LEU A 19 5.49 18.98 2.89
CA LEU A 19 5.25 17.55 2.76
C LEU A 19 3.84 17.30 2.22
N ILE A 20 3.76 16.51 1.15
CA ILE A 20 2.50 15.99 0.63
C ILE A 20 2.37 14.55 1.10
N LEU A 21 1.28 14.25 1.80
CA LEU A 21 0.92 12.90 2.19
C LEU A 21 0.00 12.31 1.12
N ASP A 22 0.31 11.11 0.64
CA ASP A 22 -0.65 10.34 -0.16
C ASP A 22 -1.79 9.88 0.76
N GLY A 23 -2.88 10.63 0.75
CA GLY A 23 -4.07 10.37 1.56
C GLY A 23 -5.13 9.50 0.87
N ALA A 24 -4.92 9.06 -0.38
CA ALA A 24 -5.97 8.46 -1.20
C ALA A 24 -5.56 7.15 -1.91
N MET A 25 -4.61 6.41 -1.34
CA MET A 25 -4.17 5.11 -1.88
C MET A 25 -5.36 4.18 -2.19
N GLY A 26 -6.35 4.07 -1.29
CA GLY A 26 -7.53 3.22 -1.50
C GLY A 26 -8.43 3.67 -2.65
N THR A 27 -8.52 4.98 -2.90
CA THR A 27 -9.28 5.54 -4.03
C THR A 27 -8.52 5.37 -5.35
N MET A 28 -7.19 5.41 -5.30
CA MET A 28 -6.34 5.09 -6.45
C MET A 28 -6.44 3.61 -6.82
N ILE A 29 -6.45 2.70 -5.84
CA ILE A 29 -6.63 1.26 -6.05
C ILE A 29 -7.94 0.95 -6.80
N GLN A 30 -9.04 1.62 -6.47
CA GLN A 30 -10.32 1.45 -7.17
C GLN A 30 -10.25 1.85 -8.66
N LYS A 31 -9.38 2.79 -9.04
CA LYS A 31 -9.21 3.19 -10.45
C LYS A 31 -8.53 2.12 -11.30
N TYR A 32 -7.71 1.26 -10.70
CA TYR A 32 -6.98 0.20 -11.43
C TYR A 32 -7.88 -0.97 -11.86
N LYS A 33 -9.19 -0.95 -11.53
CA LYS A 33 -10.17 -2.00 -11.90
C LYS A 33 -9.67 -3.42 -11.62
N LEU A 34 -8.99 -3.59 -10.49
CA LEU A 34 -8.33 -4.83 -10.13
C LEU A 34 -9.34 -5.99 -10.05
N THR A 35 -8.93 -7.09 -10.64
CA THR A 35 -9.65 -8.35 -10.76
C THR A 35 -9.22 -9.29 -9.66
N GLU A 36 -10.01 -10.34 -9.43
CA GLU A 36 -9.70 -11.34 -8.41
C GLU A 36 -8.34 -12.04 -8.66
N SER A 37 -7.91 -12.16 -9.92
CA SER A 37 -6.57 -12.64 -10.25
C SER A 37 -5.45 -11.74 -9.73
N ASP A 38 -5.66 -10.42 -9.68
CA ASP A 38 -4.67 -9.45 -9.21
C ASP A 38 -4.49 -9.54 -7.69
N PHE A 39 -5.57 -9.79 -6.95
CA PHE A 39 -5.55 -10.04 -5.50
C PHE A 39 -4.98 -11.40 -5.13
N ARG A 40 -5.08 -12.39 -6.04
CA ARG A 40 -4.50 -13.74 -5.83
C ARG A 40 -3.02 -13.80 -6.15
N GLY A 41 -2.59 -13.14 -7.23
CA GLY A 41 -1.23 -13.28 -7.77
C GLY A 41 -0.83 -14.74 -7.97
N GLU A 42 0.47 -15.02 -7.95
CA GLU A 42 0.99 -16.40 -7.95
C GLU A 42 0.82 -17.09 -6.59
N ARG A 43 0.92 -16.31 -5.51
CA ARG A 43 1.00 -16.84 -4.15
C ARG A 43 -0.31 -17.40 -3.60
N PHE A 44 -1.46 -16.89 -4.07
CA PHE A 44 -2.78 -17.28 -3.58
C PHE A 44 -3.71 -17.82 -4.68
N LYS A 45 -3.15 -18.32 -5.79
CA LYS A 45 -3.93 -18.91 -6.89
C LYS A 45 -4.97 -19.93 -6.42
N ASN A 46 -4.59 -20.78 -5.47
CA ASN A 46 -5.40 -21.89 -4.96
C ASN A 46 -6.25 -21.52 -3.73
N SER A 47 -6.37 -20.23 -3.38
CA SER A 47 -7.23 -19.82 -2.26
C SER A 47 -8.69 -20.23 -2.51
N THR A 48 -9.36 -20.82 -1.53
CA THR A 48 -10.77 -21.24 -1.63
C THR A 48 -11.75 -20.09 -1.34
N ILE A 49 -11.24 -18.97 -0.83
CA ILE A 49 -12.01 -17.77 -0.51
C ILE A 49 -11.72 -16.64 -1.51
N ASP A 50 -12.70 -15.76 -1.72
CA ASP A 50 -12.56 -14.53 -2.52
C ASP A 50 -11.62 -13.56 -1.80
N LEU A 51 -10.61 -13.06 -2.51
CA LEU A 51 -9.57 -12.18 -1.97
C LEU A 51 -9.74 -10.73 -2.45
N LYS A 52 -10.70 -10.49 -3.34
CA LYS A 52 -10.95 -9.18 -3.93
C LYS A 52 -11.31 -8.16 -2.87
N GLY A 53 -10.64 -7.01 -2.94
CA GLY A 53 -10.86 -5.89 -2.02
C GLY A 53 -9.94 -5.91 -0.79
N ASN A 54 -9.16 -6.99 -0.58
CA ASN A 54 -8.10 -6.97 0.40
C ASN A 54 -6.83 -6.32 -0.18
N ASN A 55 -6.75 -5.00 -0.04
CA ASN A 55 -5.67 -4.18 -0.59
C ASN A 55 -4.29 -4.52 -0.01
N ASP A 56 -4.22 -5.08 1.20
CA ASP A 56 -2.95 -5.49 1.79
C ASP A 56 -2.30 -6.62 0.97
N LEU A 57 -3.11 -7.50 0.36
CA LEU A 57 -2.60 -8.58 -0.50
C LEU A 57 -1.92 -8.05 -1.74
N LEU A 58 -2.34 -6.89 -2.26
CA LEU A 58 -1.71 -6.27 -3.43
C LEU A 58 -0.24 -5.97 -3.19
N THR A 59 0.17 -5.68 -1.95
CA THR A 59 1.60 -5.50 -1.62
C THR A 59 2.41 -6.78 -1.80
N LEU A 60 1.77 -7.94 -1.65
CA LEU A 60 2.39 -9.26 -1.75
C LEU A 60 2.21 -9.90 -3.14
N THR A 61 1.20 -9.48 -3.90
CA THR A 61 0.88 -10.04 -5.22
C THR A 61 1.31 -9.15 -6.39
N SER A 62 1.45 -7.82 -6.18
CA SER A 62 1.85 -6.87 -7.23
C SER A 62 3.35 -6.56 -7.26
N HIS A 63 4.14 -7.15 -6.34
CA HIS A 63 5.60 -7.09 -6.34
C HIS A 63 6.16 -8.50 -6.52
N SER A 64 6.23 -8.95 -7.76
CA SER A 64 6.94 -10.18 -8.18
C SER A 64 7.58 -9.96 -9.53
#